data_AF-A0A7X7JU52-F1
#
_entry.id   AF-A0A7X7JU52-F1
#
_cell.length_a   1.000
_cell.length_b   1.000
_cell.length_c   1.000
_cell.angle_alpha   90.00
_cell.angle_beta   90.00
_cell.angle_gamma   90.00
#
_symmetry.space_group_name_H-M   'P 1'
#
loop_
_entity.id
_entity.type
_entity.pdbx_description
1 polymer ?
#
loop_
_entity_poly.entity_id
_entity_poly.type
_entity_poly.pdbx_seq_one_letter_code
_entity_poly.pdbx_strand_id
1 'polypeptide(L)'
;MVLARRTLLLGGALGLVGCTGSPTIDVDPSATPHVQVDEEPQQHPTLASAAALVGGLRAQLEAAAPGAWRDAALAQCDAQLARFNSPAPLGEPEPIFSPEAGRFSDLPTAVTDTVSGLVACADEAPHVAERVLFLSAAAATSGLADTESMPGEGAEPTFFETLESQWPVALGHTWALVYGLETALGRARPDDGLRDSLRARLTSAKSLRNHLREHIDGVAPSQPASFALPTAMSTPEEVASGWAELEVRLLEGLVLLAADDGGASDLWRPQVVQAQAAGGRIPRWPGWD
;
A
#
# COMPACT_ATOMS: atom_id res chain seq x y z
N MET A 1 75.16 10.55 58.99
CA MET A 1 75.11 9.09 58.84
C MET A 1 74.03 8.76 57.82
N VAL A 2 74.49 8.16 56.72
CA VAL A 2 73.82 7.58 55.53
C VAL A 2 72.48 8.18 55.09
N LEU A 3 72.58 9.08 54.11
CA LEU A 3 71.56 9.37 53.10
C LEU A 3 71.42 8.18 52.13
N ALA A 4 70.18 7.87 51.74
CA ALA A 4 69.82 7.45 50.38
C ALA A 4 68.40 8.00 50.09
N ARG A 5 68.29 9.12 49.35
CA ARG A 5 68.01 9.19 47.89
C ARG A 5 66.74 8.42 47.49
N ARG A 6 65.70 8.97 46.84
CA ARG A 6 65.39 10.29 46.26
C ARG A 6 63.92 10.22 45.77
N THR A 7 63.12 11.30 45.96
CA THR A 7 62.09 11.88 45.06
C THR A 7 61.07 10.98 44.32
N LEU A 8 59.78 11.09 44.62
CA LEU A 8 58.73 11.98 44.03
C LEU A 8 58.19 11.56 42.64
N LEU A 9 56.87 11.36 42.65
CA LEU A 9 55.83 11.79 41.69
C LEU A 9 55.38 10.93 40.48
N LEU A 10 54.04 10.84 40.46
CA LEU A 10 53.11 10.98 39.33
C LEU A 10 52.80 9.78 38.42
N GLY A 11 51.49 9.60 38.21
CA GLY A 11 50.93 9.13 36.94
C GLY A 11 50.25 7.78 37.02
N GLY A 12 48.92 7.77 36.92
CA GLY A 12 48.12 6.54 36.93
C GLY A 12 48.17 5.76 35.62
N ALA A 13 47.66 4.52 35.69
CA ALA A 13 47.04 3.82 34.57
C ALA A 13 46.23 2.63 35.12
N LEU A 14 44.98 2.53 34.66
CA LEU A 14 44.11 1.37 34.80
C LEU A 14 44.74 0.14 34.13
N GLY A 15 44.63 -1.01 34.80
CA GLY A 15 44.89 -2.35 34.27
C GLY A 15 44.55 -3.39 35.34
N LEU A 16 44.01 -4.57 35.06
CA LEU A 16 43.79 -5.29 33.81
C LEU A 16 42.59 -6.26 33.97
N VAL A 17 41.79 -6.28 32.91
CA VAL A 17 41.02 -7.38 32.33
C VAL A 17 41.47 -8.77 32.79
N GLY A 18 40.55 -9.51 33.42
CA GLY A 18 40.69 -10.94 33.65
C GLY A 18 40.51 -11.73 32.36
N CYS A 19 41.55 -12.45 31.96
CA CYS A 19 41.54 -13.40 30.85
C CYS A 19 40.54 -14.53 31.13
N THR A 20 39.37 -14.51 30.49
CA THR A 20 38.61 -15.74 30.25
C THR A 20 39.16 -16.36 28.96
N GLY A 21 39.53 -17.64 29.03
CA GLY A 21 40.15 -18.35 27.92
C GLY A 21 39.28 -18.31 26.67
N SER A 22 39.90 -18.11 25.51
CA SER A 22 39.24 -18.22 24.21
C SER A 22 38.44 -19.51 24.15
N PRO A 23 37.14 -19.48 23.77
CA PRO A 23 36.43 -20.72 23.46
C PRO A 23 37.15 -21.36 22.28
N THR A 24 37.79 -22.50 22.54
CA THR A 24 38.43 -23.31 21.50
C THR A 24 37.34 -24.23 20.99
N ILE A 25 36.95 -24.07 19.73
CA ILE A 25 35.99 -24.97 19.08
C ILE A 25 36.80 -26.20 18.63
N ASP A 26 36.63 -27.32 19.30
CA ASP A 26 37.18 -28.61 18.85
C ASP A 26 36.40 -29.06 17.61
N VAL A 27 36.99 -28.81 16.43
CA VAL A 27 36.50 -29.36 15.16
C VAL A 27 37.22 -30.69 14.92
N ASP A 28 36.46 -31.78 14.80
CA ASP A 28 36.99 -33.09 14.44
C ASP A 28 37.80 -32.96 13.13
N PRO A 29 39.09 -33.37 13.08
CA PRO A 29 39.89 -33.28 11.86
C PRO A 29 39.38 -34.15 10.70
N SER A 30 38.42 -35.04 10.95
CA SER A 30 37.69 -35.80 9.93
C SER A 30 36.34 -35.18 9.53
N ALA A 31 35.90 -34.12 10.20
CA ALA A 31 34.73 -33.36 9.78
C ALA A 31 35.07 -32.58 8.51
N THR A 32 34.58 -33.06 7.36
CA THR A 32 34.48 -32.24 6.16
C THR A 32 33.71 -30.96 6.52
N PRO A 33 34.26 -29.76 6.24
CA PRO A 33 33.51 -28.52 6.40
C PRO A 33 32.22 -28.65 5.59
N HIS A 34 31.08 -28.68 6.26
CA HIS A 34 29.82 -28.43 5.59
C HIS A 34 29.83 -26.94 5.25
N VAL A 35 30.34 -26.61 4.06
CA VAL A 35 30.06 -25.32 3.45
C VAL A 35 28.55 -25.29 3.31
N GLN A 36 27.90 -24.47 4.14
CA GLN A 36 26.52 -24.13 3.92
C GLN A 36 26.53 -23.42 2.56
N VAL A 37 26.11 -24.14 1.53
CA VAL A 37 25.93 -23.55 0.21
C VAL A 37 24.81 -22.57 0.42
N ASP A 38 25.10 -21.27 0.34
CA ASP A 38 24.05 -20.26 0.32
C ASP A 38 23.11 -20.63 -0.83
N GLU A 39 21.92 -21.12 -0.50
CA GLU A 39 20.93 -21.48 -1.51
C GLU A 39 20.64 -20.22 -2.33
N GLU A 40 20.74 -20.33 -3.66
CA GLU A 40 20.39 -19.21 -4.53
C GLU A 40 18.96 -18.77 -4.20
N PRO A 41 18.72 -17.46 -4.01
CA PRO A 41 17.41 -16.97 -3.65
C PRO A 41 16.40 -17.38 -4.72
N GLN A 42 15.26 -17.95 -4.30
CA GLN A 42 14.19 -18.37 -5.19
C GLN A 42 13.01 -17.39 -5.07
N GLN A 43 12.48 -16.94 -6.21
CA GLN A 43 11.31 -16.07 -6.24
C GLN A 43 10.04 -16.87 -5.94
N HIS A 44 9.17 -16.34 -5.09
CA HIS A 44 7.86 -16.94 -4.84
C HIS A 44 7.00 -16.91 -6.14
N PRO A 45 6.27 -17.99 -6.49
CA PRO A 45 5.52 -18.05 -7.74
C PRO A 45 4.49 -16.93 -7.93
N THR A 46 3.78 -16.52 -6.88
CA THR A 46 2.80 -15.42 -6.96
C THR A 46 3.48 -14.08 -7.25
N LEU A 47 4.66 -13.83 -6.68
CA LEU A 47 5.46 -12.63 -6.97
C LEU A 47 6.00 -12.65 -8.40
N ALA A 48 6.47 -13.80 -8.90
CA ALA A 48 6.90 -13.95 -10.28
C ALA A 48 5.74 -13.72 -11.27
N SER A 49 4.56 -14.24 -10.97
CA SER A 49 3.33 -14.02 -11.75
C SER A 49 2.95 -12.53 -11.78
N ALA A 50 2.89 -11.89 -10.60
CA ALA A 50 2.59 -10.46 -10.48
C ALA A 50 3.62 -9.59 -11.23
N ALA A 51 4.91 -9.91 -11.11
CA ALA A 51 5.97 -9.23 -11.85
C ALA A 51 5.83 -9.39 -13.37
N ALA A 52 5.49 -10.59 -13.86
CA ALA A 52 5.26 -10.82 -15.29
C ALA A 52 4.08 -9.97 -15.81
N LEU A 53 2.97 -9.93 -15.07
CA LEU A 53 1.78 -9.14 -15.42
C LEU A 53 2.11 -7.64 -15.47
N VAL A 54 2.68 -7.09 -14.39
CA VAL A 54 3.04 -5.65 -14.33
C VAL A 54 4.13 -5.31 -15.34
N GLY A 55 5.07 -6.22 -15.61
CA GLY A 55 6.09 -6.04 -16.65
C GLY A 55 5.47 -5.92 -18.05
N GLY A 56 4.46 -6.74 -18.34
CA GLY A 56 3.72 -6.66 -19.59
C GLY A 56 2.89 -5.38 -19.71
N LEU A 57 2.23 -4.96 -18.64
CA LEU A 57 1.50 -3.69 -18.58
C LEU A 57 2.44 -2.49 -18.79
N ARG A 58 3.60 -2.49 -18.13
CA ARG A 58 4.64 -1.48 -18.30
C ARG A 58 5.07 -1.36 -19.76
N ALA A 59 5.28 -2.49 -20.46
CA ALA A 59 5.63 -2.47 -21.88
C ALA A 59 4.52 -1.83 -22.76
N GLN A 60 3.24 -2.04 -22.43
CA GLN A 60 2.12 -1.36 -23.11
C GLN A 60 2.12 0.14 -22.83
N LEU A 61 2.42 0.55 -21.60
CA LEU A 61 2.55 1.96 -21.22
C LEU A 61 3.72 2.64 -21.95
N GLU A 62 4.86 1.97 -22.11
CA GLU A 62 6.00 2.50 -22.88
C GLU A 62 5.64 2.76 -24.35
N ALA A 63 4.81 1.90 -24.93
CA ALA A 63 4.31 2.04 -26.30
C ALA A 63 3.22 3.12 -26.45
N ALA A 64 2.62 3.58 -25.35
CA ALA A 64 1.61 4.63 -25.36
C ALA A 64 2.20 6.02 -25.66
N ALA A 65 1.33 6.95 -26.04
CA ALA A 65 1.73 8.33 -26.34
C ALA A 65 2.44 8.98 -25.14
N PRO A 66 3.58 9.67 -25.35
CA PRO A 66 4.31 10.30 -24.28
C PRO A 66 3.51 11.43 -23.63
N GLY A 67 3.61 11.55 -22.30
CA GLY A 67 2.94 12.58 -21.52
C GLY A 67 3.08 12.33 -20.02
N ALA A 68 2.73 13.33 -19.22
CA ALA A 68 2.86 13.28 -17.76
C ALA A 68 2.09 12.11 -17.13
N TRP A 69 0.92 11.76 -17.70
CA TRP A 69 0.14 10.60 -17.29
C TRP A 69 0.92 9.30 -17.43
N ARG A 70 1.45 9.06 -18.63
CA ARG A 70 2.23 7.86 -18.94
C ARG A 70 3.45 7.76 -18.03
N ASP A 71 4.17 8.86 -17.81
CA ASP A 71 5.38 8.85 -17.00
C ASP A 71 5.08 8.52 -15.52
N ALA A 72 3.96 9.00 -14.96
CA ALA A 72 3.51 8.62 -13.63
C ALA A 72 3.02 7.15 -13.56
N ALA A 73 2.32 6.67 -14.59
CA ALA A 73 1.89 5.27 -14.68
C ALA A 73 3.09 4.31 -14.78
N LEU A 74 4.15 4.70 -15.51
CA LEU A 74 5.42 3.97 -15.55
C LEU A 74 6.09 3.95 -14.19
N ALA A 75 6.16 5.09 -13.49
CA ALA A 75 6.75 5.16 -12.14
C ALA A 75 5.99 4.25 -11.13
N GLN A 76 4.66 4.17 -11.24
CA GLN A 76 3.87 3.21 -10.46
C GLN A 76 4.23 1.76 -10.80
N CYS A 77 4.31 1.40 -12.08
CA CYS A 77 4.69 0.04 -12.50
C CYS A 77 6.12 -0.30 -12.06
N ASP A 78 7.05 0.65 -12.14
CA ASP A 78 8.44 0.47 -11.72
C ASP A 78 8.53 0.21 -10.21
N ALA A 79 7.78 0.96 -9.39
CA ALA A 79 7.71 0.73 -7.94
C ALA A 79 7.13 -0.65 -7.59
N GLN A 80 6.08 -1.07 -8.31
CA GLN A 80 5.49 -2.40 -8.15
C GLN A 80 6.45 -3.52 -8.57
N LEU A 81 7.10 -3.38 -9.72
CA LEU A 81 8.10 -4.33 -10.21
C LEU A 81 9.30 -4.44 -9.27
N ALA A 82 9.77 -3.32 -8.72
CA ALA A 82 10.88 -3.32 -7.77
C ALA A 82 10.56 -4.23 -6.58
N ARG A 83 9.34 -4.15 -6.03
CA ARG A 83 8.89 -5.01 -4.92
C ARG A 83 8.66 -6.45 -5.36
N PHE A 84 7.94 -6.70 -6.45
CA PHE A 84 7.66 -8.08 -6.88
C PHE A 84 8.91 -8.85 -7.28
N ASN A 85 9.96 -8.16 -7.75
CA ASN A 85 11.25 -8.76 -8.06
C ASN A 85 12.23 -8.80 -6.88
N SER A 86 11.77 -8.47 -5.67
CA SER A 86 12.57 -8.54 -4.44
C SER A 86 12.35 -9.84 -3.67
N PRO A 87 13.36 -10.36 -2.96
CA PRO A 87 13.18 -11.47 -2.03
C PRO A 87 12.33 -11.08 -0.81
N ALA A 88 12.34 -9.80 -0.43
CA ALA A 88 11.56 -9.24 0.67
C ALA A 88 10.66 -8.09 0.18
N PRO A 89 9.51 -8.36 -0.46
CA PRO A 89 8.68 -7.34 -1.11
C PRO A 89 8.07 -6.30 -0.16
N LEU A 90 8.00 -6.61 1.14
CA LEU A 90 7.50 -5.75 2.22
C LEU A 90 8.62 -5.02 2.98
N GLY A 91 9.86 -5.15 2.53
CA GLY A 91 11.03 -4.41 3.02
C GLY A 91 11.47 -3.31 2.07
N GLU A 92 12.73 -2.89 2.17
CA GLU A 92 13.36 -2.07 1.14
C GLU A 92 13.52 -2.91 -0.15
N PRO A 93 13.09 -2.41 -1.33
CA PRO A 93 13.15 -3.21 -2.56
C PRO A 93 14.60 -3.50 -3.01
N GLU A 94 14.88 -4.78 -3.25
CA GLU A 94 16.12 -5.31 -3.82
C GLU A 94 15.79 -6.18 -5.05
N PRO A 95 15.53 -5.58 -6.23
CA PRO A 95 15.03 -6.31 -7.40
C PRO A 95 16.12 -7.17 -8.05
N ILE A 96 16.30 -8.38 -7.54
CA ILE A 96 17.28 -9.36 -8.04
C ILE A 96 16.67 -10.33 -9.07
N PHE A 97 15.33 -10.44 -9.10
CA PHE A 97 14.61 -11.32 -10.02
C PHE A 97 14.19 -10.59 -11.31
N SER A 98 14.04 -11.33 -12.40
CA SER A 98 13.63 -10.78 -13.70
C SER A 98 12.85 -11.82 -14.52
N PRO A 99 11.60 -12.12 -14.13
CA PRO A 99 10.74 -13.04 -14.88
C PRO A 99 10.41 -12.47 -16.27
N GLU A 100 10.07 -13.34 -17.23
CA GLU A 100 9.64 -12.89 -18.56
C GLU A 100 8.33 -12.09 -18.44
N ALA A 101 8.35 -10.87 -18.98
CA ALA A 101 7.17 -10.02 -19.02
C ALA A 101 6.03 -10.65 -19.83
N GLY A 102 4.81 -10.53 -19.30
CA GLY A 102 3.58 -10.91 -20.01
C GLY A 102 3.41 -10.12 -21.30
N ARG A 103 2.61 -10.67 -22.23
CA ARG A 103 2.33 -10.03 -23.52
C ARG A 103 0.84 -9.78 -23.64
N PHE A 104 0.49 -8.54 -23.91
CA PHE A 104 -0.89 -8.09 -24.09
C PHE A 104 -1.07 -7.48 -25.48
N SER A 105 -2.31 -7.49 -25.98
CA SER A 105 -2.66 -6.92 -27.29
C SER A 105 -2.71 -5.39 -27.28
N ASP A 106 -3.18 -4.82 -26.16
CA ASP A 106 -3.45 -3.40 -25.99
C ASP A 106 -3.48 -3.04 -24.49
N LEU A 107 -3.45 -1.74 -24.21
CA LEU A 107 -3.46 -1.21 -22.85
C LEU A 107 -4.73 -1.54 -22.05
N PRO A 108 -5.97 -1.41 -22.58
CA PRO A 108 -7.18 -1.79 -21.84
C PRO A 108 -7.20 -3.26 -21.41
N THR A 109 -6.78 -4.16 -22.28
CA THR A 109 -6.63 -5.59 -21.99
C THR A 109 -5.56 -5.80 -20.93
N ALA A 110 -4.40 -5.15 -21.07
CA ALA A 110 -3.32 -5.24 -20.09
C ALA A 110 -3.75 -4.79 -18.69
N VAL A 111 -4.49 -3.68 -18.58
CA VAL A 111 -5.03 -3.21 -17.29
C VAL A 111 -5.99 -4.25 -16.71
N THR A 112 -6.97 -4.72 -17.49
CA THR A 112 -8.01 -5.65 -17.02
C THR A 112 -7.42 -6.99 -16.56
N ASP A 113 -6.51 -7.55 -17.37
CA ASP A 113 -5.88 -8.84 -17.09
C ASP A 113 -4.89 -8.74 -15.94
N THR A 114 -4.13 -7.63 -15.84
CA THR A 114 -3.22 -7.39 -14.71
C THR A 114 -3.98 -7.24 -13.40
N VAL A 115 -5.09 -6.49 -13.38
CA VAL A 115 -5.95 -6.38 -12.20
C VAL A 115 -6.46 -7.76 -11.78
N SER A 116 -6.97 -8.55 -12.73
CA SER A 116 -7.53 -9.88 -12.45
C SER A 116 -6.46 -10.85 -11.93
N GLY A 117 -5.27 -10.83 -12.53
CA GLY A 117 -4.15 -11.67 -12.10
C GLY A 117 -3.55 -11.26 -10.76
N LEU A 118 -3.51 -9.96 -10.43
CA LEU A 118 -3.10 -9.49 -9.12
C LEU A 118 -4.11 -9.90 -8.03
N VAL A 119 -5.41 -9.87 -8.32
CA VAL A 119 -6.42 -10.41 -7.40
C VAL A 119 -6.23 -11.91 -7.18
N ALA A 120 -5.96 -12.68 -8.25
CA ALA A 120 -5.65 -14.10 -8.10
C ALA A 120 -4.39 -14.36 -7.25
N CYS A 121 -3.36 -13.50 -7.38
CA CYS A 121 -2.18 -13.58 -6.50
C CYS A 121 -2.52 -13.26 -5.04
N ALA A 122 -3.48 -12.36 -4.79
CA ALA A 122 -3.97 -12.04 -3.46
C ALA A 122 -4.74 -13.21 -2.83
N ASP A 123 -5.56 -13.92 -3.62
CA ASP A 123 -6.32 -15.09 -3.17
C ASP A 123 -5.38 -16.25 -2.77
N GLU A 124 -4.23 -16.36 -3.44
CA GLU A 124 -3.19 -17.35 -3.12
C GLU A 124 -2.20 -16.90 -2.03
N ALA A 125 -2.28 -15.62 -1.59
CA ALA A 125 -1.32 -15.06 -0.66
C ALA A 125 -1.46 -15.67 0.76
N PRO A 126 -0.39 -16.29 1.31
CA PRO A 126 -0.42 -16.91 2.62
C PRO A 126 -0.53 -15.90 3.76
N HIS A 127 0.04 -14.70 3.59
CA HIS A 127 0.09 -13.66 4.61
C HIS A 127 -0.78 -12.47 4.24
N VAL A 128 -1.44 -11.88 5.24
CA VAL A 128 -2.35 -10.74 5.02
C VAL A 128 -1.63 -9.52 4.45
N ALA A 129 -0.38 -9.26 4.83
CA ALA A 129 0.40 -8.16 4.27
C ALA A 129 0.72 -8.36 2.77
N GLU A 130 0.97 -9.59 2.33
CA GLU A 130 1.12 -9.92 0.91
C GLU A 130 -0.21 -9.78 0.16
N ARG A 131 -1.32 -10.17 0.80
CA ARG A 131 -2.65 -9.96 0.23
C ARG A 131 -2.96 -8.48 0.03
N VAL A 132 -2.66 -7.63 1.02
CA VAL A 132 -2.77 -6.18 0.87
C VAL A 132 -1.84 -5.69 -0.23
N LEU A 133 -0.60 -6.17 -0.32
CA LEU A 133 0.34 -5.77 -1.38
C LEU A 133 -0.28 -6.00 -2.77
N PHE A 134 -0.83 -7.19 -3.04
CA PHE A 134 -1.44 -7.52 -4.33
C PHE A 134 -2.74 -6.77 -4.59
N LEU A 135 -3.65 -6.65 -3.60
CA LEU A 135 -4.91 -5.91 -3.76
C LEU A 135 -4.66 -4.41 -3.93
N SER A 136 -3.66 -3.87 -3.25
CA SER A 136 -3.22 -2.50 -3.39
C SER A 136 -2.69 -2.23 -4.80
N ALA A 137 -1.82 -3.11 -5.32
CA ALA A 137 -1.37 -3.04 -6.71
C ALA A 137 -2.53 -3.20 -7.72
N ALA A 138 -3.52 -4.05 -7.43
CA ALA A 138 -4.70 -4.23 -8.26
C ALA A 138 -5.57 -2.96 -8.28
N ALA A 139 -5.79 -2.32 -7.14
CA ALA A 139 -6.53 -1.05 -7.05
C ALA A 139 -5.83 0.08 -7.79
N ALA A 140 -4.53 0.24 -7.59
CA ALA A 140 -3.72 1.23 -8.30
C ALA A 140 -3.70 0.97 -9.82
N THR A 141 -3.56 -0.30 -10.23
CA THR A 141 -3.60 -0.69 -11.66
C THR A 141 -4.97 -0.43 -12.27
N SER A 142 -6.05 -0.70 -11.55
CA SER A 142 -7.41 -0.41 -12.02
C SER A 142 -7.61 1.07 -12.32
N GLY A 143 -6.95 1.97 -11.58
CA GLY A 143 -6.99 3.41 -11.83
C GLY A 143 -6.35 3.81 -13.16
N LEU A 144 -5.43 3.00 -13.72
CA LEU A 144 -4.77 3.30 -15.00
C LEU A 144 -5.70 3.15 -16.23
N ALA A 145 -6.94 2.67 -16.03
CA ALA A 145 -7.95 2.68 -17.09
C ALA A 145 -8.40 4.10 -17.46
N ASP A 146 -8.30 5.06 -16.54
CA ASP A 146 -8.62 6.47 -16.79
C ASP A 146 -7.33 7.27 -17.04
N THR A 147 -7.08 7.61 -18.30
CA THR A 147 -5.88 8.35 -18.72
C THR A 147 -5.93 9.85 -18.40
N GLU A 148 -7.09 10.36 -18.00
CA GLU A 148 -7.26 11.76 -17.59
C GLU A 148 -6.96 11.95 -16.09
N SER A 149 -7.00 10.86 -15.32
CA SER A 149 -6.68 10.86 -13.89
C SER A 149 -5.22 10.49 -13.64
N MET A 150 -4.52 11.39 -12.97
CA MET A 150 -3.10 11.20 -12.65
C MET A 150 -2.93 10.20 -11.50
N PRO A 151 -2.05 9.17 -11.63
CA PRO A 151 -1.66 8.36 -10.49
C PRO A 151 -1.14 9.21 -9.33
N GLY A 152 -1.48 8.80 -8.12
CA GLY A 152 -1.15 9.47 -6.87
C GLY A 152 0.09 8.89 -6.20
N GLU A 153 0.64 9.67 -5.28
CA GLU A 153 1.64 9.21 -4.32
C GLU A 153 0.95 8.61 -3.10
N GLY A 154 1.68 7.81 -2.31
CA GLY A 154 1.19 7.29 -1.04
C GLY A 154 2.28 6.60 -0.24
N ALA A 155 1.92 6.05 0.91
CA ALA A 155 2.81 5.25 1.74
C ALA A 155 3.34 4.01 0.99
N GLU A 156 4.50 3.55 1.46
CA GLU A 156 5.17 2.38 0.92
C GLU A 156 4.77 1.11 1.69
N PRO A 157 4.58 -0.03 1.00
CA PRO A 157 4.30 -1.32 1.64
C PRO A 157 5.33 -1.69 2.69
N THR A 158 4.84 -2.13 3.84
CA THR A 158 5.64 -2.58 4.99
C THR A 158 5.06 -3.85 5.60
N PHE A 159 5.86 -4.63 6.32
CA PHE A 159 5.34 -5.85 6.93
C PHE A 159 4.45 -5.55 8.14
N PHE A 160 3.32 -6.24 8.23
CA PHE A 160 2.51 -6.37 9.44
C PHE A 160 1.97 -7.81 9.54
N GLU A 161 1.74 -8.27 10.76
CA GLU A 161 1.39 -9.67 11.02
C GLU A 161 -0.11 -9.93 10.87
N THR A 162 -0.94 -8.99 11.30
CA THR A 162 -2.40 -9.15 11.36
C THR A 162 -3.11 -7.90 10.90
N LEU A 163 -4.28 -8.10 10.30
CA LEU A 163 -5.28 -7.09 10.04
C LEU A 163 -6.54 -7.53 10.79
N GLU A 164 -7.20 -6.62 11.50
CA GLU A 164 -8.40 -6.97 12.27
C GLU A 164 -9.47 -5.90 12.14
N SER A 165 -10.73 -6.32 12.15
CA SER A 165 -11.90 -5.44 12.28
C SER A 165 -12.01 -4.38 11.17
N GLN A 166 -11.76 -4.75 9.91
CA GLN A 166 -11.80 -3.77 8.82
C GLN A 166 -13.21 -3.36 8.40
N TRP A 167 -14.24 -4.16 8.71
CA TRP A 167 -15.64 -3.76 8.49
C TRP A 167 -16.02 -2.47 9.25
N PRO A 168 -15.78 -2.35 10.58
CA PRO A 168 -15.90 -1.08 11.30
C PRO A 168 -15.05 0.07 10.75
N VAL A 169 -13.82 -0.20 10.30
CA VAL A 169 -12.91 0.83 9.75
C VAL A 169 -13.46 1.40 8.45
N ALA A 170 -13.82 0.54 7.49
CA ALA A 170 -14.46 0.93 6.23
C ALA A 170 -15.78 1.69 6.47
N LEU A 171 -16.57 1.27 7.47
CA LEU A 171 -17.78 1.98 7.87
C LEU A 171 -17.46 3.38 8.41
N GLY A 172 -16.39 3.52 9.18
CA GLY A 172 -15.86 4.80 9.66
C GLY A 172 -15.51 5.77 8.52
N HIS A 173 -14.76 5.30 7.52
CA HIS A 173 -14.46 6.09 6.32
C HIS A 173 -15.72 6.47 5.55
N THR A 174 -16.67 5.55 5.44
CA THR A 174 -17.95 5.84 4.76
C THR A 174 -18.77 6.89 5.51
N TRP A 175 -18.77 6.88 6.84
CA TRP A 175 -19.40 7.95 7.64
C TRP A 175 -18.72 9.30 7.44
N ALA A 176 -17.38 9.33 7.41
CA ALA A 176 -16.63 10.54 7.14
C ALA A 176 -16.97 11.11 5.75
N LEU A 177 -17.06 10.26 4.73
CA LEU A 177 -17.49 10.65 3.39
C LEU A 177 -18.92 11.22 3.38
N VAL A 178 -19.88 10.52 4.01
CA VAL A 178 -21.28 11.00 4.10
C VAL A 178 -21.34 12.36 4.79
N TYR A 179 -20.60 12.54 5.89
CA TYR A 179 -20.53 13.81 6.62
C TYR A 179 -19.91 14.93 5.77
N GLY A 180 -18.83 14.64 5.04
CA GLY A 180 -18.21 15.58 4.10
C GLY A 180 -19.14 16.00 2.97
N LEU A 181 -19.85 15.05 2.35
CA LEU A 181 -20.81 15.30 1.28
C LEU A 181 -22.01 16.14 1.77
N GLU A 182 -22.55 15.85 2.95
CA GLU A 182 -23.62 16.65 3.56
C GLU A 182 -23.15 18.07 3.88
N THR A 183 -21.93 18.21 4.40
CA THR A 183 -21.30 19.51 4.64
C THR A 183 -21.11 20.31 3.36
N ALA A 184 -20.58 19.68 2.31
CA ALA A 184 -20.40 20.28 0.98
C ALA A 184 -21.73 20.71 0.35
N LEU A 185 -22.78 19.88 0.44
CA LEU A 185 -24.11 20.21 -0.06
C LEU A 185 -24.75 21.38 0.68
N GLY A 186 -24.45 21.56 1.96
CA GLY A 186 -24.87 22.73 2.74
C GLY A 186 -24.25 24.04 2.25
N ARG A 187 -23.15 23.97 1.50
CA ARG A 187 -22.34 25.13 1.07
C ARG A 187 -22.33 25.34 -0.44
N ALA A 188 -22.62 24.31 -1.23
CA ALA A 188 -22.71 24.37 -2.69
C ALA A 188 -23.90 25.24 -3.14
N ARG A 189 -23.68 26.12 -4.14
CA ARG A 189 -24.74 26.98 -4.66
C ARG A 189 -25.76 26.15 -5.47
N PRO A 190 -27.02 26.61 -5.59
CA PRO A 190 -28.08 25.86 -6.28
C PRO A 190 -27.80 25.59 -7.77
N ASP A 191 -27.11 26.50 -8.46
CA ASP A 191 -26.92 26.47 -9.92
C ASP A 191 -25.56 25.89 -10.35
N ASP A 192 -24.76 25.39 -9.39
CA ASP A 192 -23.49 24.74 -9.68
C ASP A 192 -23.75 23.25 -10.00
N GLY A 193 -23.36 22.77 -11.19
CA GLY A 193 -23.50 21.36 -11.57
C GLY A 193 -22.85 20.37 -10.58
N LEU A 194 -21.93 20.86 -9.75
CA LEU A 194 -21.35 20.16 -8.61
C LEU A 194 -22.41 19.65 -7.60
N ARG A 195 -23.49 20.41 -7.38
CA ARG A 195 -24.52 20.07 -6.39
C ARG A 195 -25.24 18.76 -6.74
N ASP A 196 -25.49 18.51 -8.01
CA ASP A 196 -26.15 17.28 -8.45
C ASP A 196 -25.22 16.07 -8.37
N SER A 197 -23.93 16.24 -8.73
CA SER A 197 -22.90 15.21 -8.51
C SER A 197 -22.77 14.82 -7.04
N LEU A 198 -22.73 15.81 -6.12
CA LEU A 198 -22.67 15.57 -4.68
C LEU A 198 -23.90 14.83 -4.16
N ARG A 199 -25.11 15.16 -4.65
CA ARG A 199 -26.35 14.46 -4.27
C ARG A 199 -26.38 13.01 -4.74
N ALA A 200 -25.99 12.79 -5.99
CA ALA A 200 -25.90 11.44 -6.56
C ALA A 200 -24.93 10.59 -5.74
N ARG A 201 -23.72 11.14 -5.46
CA ARG A 201 -22.73 10.43 -4.67
C ARG A 201 -23.19 10.18 -3.23
N LEU A 202 -23.83 11.14 -2.57
CA LEU A 202 -24.35 10.99 -1.21
C LEU A 202 -25.35 9.82 -1.10
N THR A 203 -26.17 9.62 -2.13
CA THR A 203 -27.14 8.52 -2.18
C THR A 203 -26.42 7.16 -2.23
N SER A 204 -25.41 7.05 -3.09
CA SER A 204 -24.60 5.83 -3.20
C SER A 204 -23.76 5.57 -1.92
N ALA A 205 -23.17 6.62 -1.33
CA ALA A 205 -22.41 6.50 -0.09
C ALA A 205 -23.29 6.05 1.11
N LYS A 206 -24.53 6.54 1.20
CA LYS A 206 -25.50 6.06 2.21
C LYS A 206 -25.90 4.61 2.01
N SER A 207 -25.97 4.15 0.76
CA SER A 207 -26.26 2.75 0.43
C SER A 207 -25.09 1.85 0.83
N LEU A 208 -23.85 2.25 0.50
CA LEU A 208 -22.63 1.56 0.95
C LEU A 208 -22.54 1.50 2.48
N ARG A 209 -22.83 2.60 3.18
CA ARG A 209 -22.87 2.63 4.65
C ARG A 209 -23.82 1.58 5.23
N ASN A 210 -25.01 1.45 4.66
CA ASN A 210 -25.99 0.48 5.14
C ASN A 210 -25.50 -0.95 4.89
N HIS A 211 -24.96 -1.22 3.70
CA HIS A 211 -24.36 -2.51 3.35
C HIS A 211 -23.22 -2.91 4.29
N LEU A 212 -22.26 -2.01 4.55
CA LEU A 212 -21.14 -2.25 5.47
C LEU A 212 -21.64 -2.52 6.90
N ARG A 213 -22.65 -1.75 7.35
CA ARG A 213 -23.24 -1.92 8.68
C ARG A 213 -23.96 -3.26 8.85
N GLU A 214 -24.59 -3.78 7.79
CA GLU A 214 -25.28 -5.07 7.81
C GLU A 214 -24.33 -6.26 7.99
N HIS A 215 -23.05 -6.11 7.62
CA HIS A 215 -22.02 -7.15 7.77
C HIS A 215 -21.33 -7.14 9.14
N ILE A 216 -21.56 -6.13 9.97
CA ILE A 216 -20.98 -6.07 11.31
C ILE A 216 -21.87 -6.88 12.26
N ASP A 217 -21.37 -8.05 12.63
CA ASP A 217 -21.98 -8.88 13.66
C ASP A 217 -21.90 -8.21 15.05
N GLY A 218 -22.97 -8.32 15.83
CA GLY A 218 -23.05 -7.78 17.18
C GLY A 218 -23.41 -6.30 17.25
N VAL A 219 -22.80 -5.56 18.18
CA VAL A 219 -23.12 -4.14 18.40
C VAL A 219 -22.37 -3.30 17.38
N ALA A 220 -23.10 -2.80 16.38
CA ALA A 220 -22.56 -1.85 15.43
C ALA A 220 -21.95 -0.62 16.17
N PRO A 221 -20.79 -0.13 15.73
CA PRO A 221 -20.16 1.03 16.37
C PRO A 221 -21.10 2.25 16.35
N SER A 222 -20.99 3.11 17.36
CA SER A 222 -21.71 4.38 17.36
C SER A 222 -21.04 5.35 16.39
N GLN A 223 -21.82 5.94 15.48
CA GLN A 223 -21.32 6.99 14.59
C GLN A 223 -20.91 8.23 15.42
N PRO A 224 -19.69 8.77 15.23
CA PRO A 224 -19.28 10.05 15.81
C PRO A 224 -20.22 11.20 15.39
N ALA A 225 -20.42 12.17 16.28
CA ALA A 225 -21.26 13.33 16.00
C ALA A 225 -20.67 14.25 14.91
N SER A 226 -19.35 14.23 14.72
CA SER A 226 -18.63 15.01 13.72
C SER A 226 -17.32 14.34 13.33
N PHE A 227 -16.81 14.66 12.15
CA PHE A 227 -15.50 14.25 11.68
C PHE A 227 -14.63 15.47 11.41
N ALA A 228 -13.31 15.33 11.64
CA ALA A 228 -12.34 16.27 11.11
C ALA A 228 -12.32 16.12 9.58
N LEU A 229 -12.60 17.19 8.85
CA LEU A 229 -12.61 17.19 7.40
C LEU A 229 -11.21 17.48 6.86
N PRO A 230 -10.82 16.91 5.71
CA PRO A 230 -9.49 17.15 5.15
C PRO A 230 -9.22 18.61 4.77
N THR A 231 -10.28 19.34 4.42
CA THR A 231 -10.25 20.78 4.15
C THR A 231 -11.33 21.49 4.96
N ALA A 232 -11.29 22.83 4.96
CA ALA A 232 -12.37 23.62 5.55
C ALA A 232 -13.70 23.47 4.78
N MET A 233 -13.67 22.97 3.54
CA MET A 233 -14.84 22.76 2.67
C MET A 233 -15.70 24.03 2.50
N SER A 234 -15.10 25.22 2.50
CA SER A 234 -15.79 26.52 2.49
C SER A 234 -15.86 27.15 1.11
N THR A 235 -14.97 26.78 0.19
CA THR A 235 -15.00 27.18 -1.23
C THR A 235 -15.26 25.98 -2.15
N PRO A 236 -15.67 26.18 -3.42
CA PRO A 236 -15.81 25.08 -4.38
C PRO A 236 -14.54 24.26 -4.56
N GLU A 237 -13.38 24.89 -4.57
CA GLU A 237 -12.07 24.23 -4.70
C GLU A 237 -11.74 23.39 -3.46
N GLU A 238 -12.00 23.93 -2.26
CA GLU A 238 -11.84 23.18 -1.01
C GLU A 238 -12.81 21.99 -0.93
N VAL A 239 -14.04 22.16 -1.43
CA VAL A 239 -15.04 21.09 -1.54
C VAL A 239 -14.57 20.00 -2.49
N ALA A 240 -14.10 20.36 -3.68
CA ALA A 240 -13.60 19.39 -4.65
C ALA A 240 -12.40 18.61 -4.10
N SER A 241 -11.41 19.31 -3.55
CA SER A 241 -10.21 18.70 -2.96
C SER A 241 -10.55 17.80 -1.77
N GLY A 242 -11.37 18.28 -0.83
CA GLY A 242 -11.74 17.51 0.35
C GLY A 242 -12.64 16.32 0.02
N TRP A 243 -13.51 16.44 -0.99
CA TRP A 243 -14.31 15.30 -1.46
C TRP A 243 -13.41 14.25 -2.11
N ALA A 244 -12.51 14.64 -3.01
CA ALA A 244 -11.53 13.75 -3.61
C ALA A 244 -10.74 12.95 -2.56
N GLU A 245 -10.25 13.63 -1.53
CA GLU A 245 -9.49 12.99 -0.46
C GLU A 245 -10.33 11.99 0.35
N LEU A 246 -11.59 12.33 0.68
CA LEU A 246 -12.49 11.41 1.39
C LEU A 246 -12.78 10.14 0.57
N GLU A 247 -12.89 10.24 -0.76
CA GLU A 247 -13.08 9.07 -1.63
C GLU A 247 -11.84 8.19 -1.70
N VAL A 248 -10.64 8.78 -1.71
CA VAL A 248 -9.37 8.04 -1.66
C VAL A 248 -9.20 7.34 -0.31
N ARG A 249 -9.49 8.02 0.81
CA ARG A 249 -9.46 7.40 2.15
C ARG A 249 -10.46 6.25 2.29
N LEU A 250 -11.63 6.36 1.66
CA LEU A 250 -12.57 5.24 1.59
C LEU A 250 -12.01 4.08 0.74
N LEU A 251 -11.34 4.36 -0.39
CA LEU A 251 -10.68 3.32 -1.18
C LEU A 251 -9.63 2.57 -0.36
N GLU A 252 -8.78 3.26 0.38
CA GLU A 252 -7.76 2.66 1.26
C GLU A 252 -8.41 1.69 2.26
N GLY A 253 -9.45 2.13 2.96
CA GLY A 253 -10.19 1.28 3.90
C GLY A 253 -10.88 0.08 3.25
N LEU A 254 -11.36 0.21 2.00
CA LEU A 254 -11.98 -0.90 1.27
C LEU A 254 -10.95 -1.91 0.73
N VAL A 255 -9.74 -1.47 0.39
CA VAL A 255 -8.64 -2.39 0.04
C VAL A 255 -8.21 -3.21 1.26
N LEU A 256 -8.09 -2.56 2.42
CA LEU A 256 -7.82 -3.25 3.68
C LEU A 256 -8.95 -4.23 4.03
N LEU A 257 -10.20 -3.82 3.90
CA LEU A 257 -11.35 -4.70 4.10
C LEU A 257 -11.29 -5.94 3.19
N ALA A 258 -10.99 -5.76 1.91
CA ALA A 258 -10.86 -6.87 0.98
C ALA A 258 -9.77 -7.85 1.41
N ALA A 259 -8.64 -7.35 1.94
CA ALA A 259 -7.58 -8.23 2.43
C ALA A 259 -7.94 -8.97 3.73
N ASP A 260 -8.65 -8.30 4.65
CA ASP A 260 -9.16 -8.89 5.91
C ASP A 260 -10.13 -10.03 5.62
N ASP A 261 -11.03 -9.83 4.66
CA ASP A 261 -12.04 -10.79 4.21
C ASP A 261 -11.49 -11.84 3.22
N GLY A 262 -10.18 -12.08 3.25
CA GLY A 262 -9.52 -13.11 2.42
C GLY A 262 -9.59 -12.90 0.91
N GLY A 263 -9.85 -11.67 0.45
CA GLY A 263 -9.99 -11.31 -0.97
C GLY A 263 -11.44 -11.26 -1.46
N ALA A 264 -12.44 -11.63 -0.64
CA ALA A 264 -13.82 -11.80 -1.10
C ALA A 264 -14.56 -10.49 -1.43
N SER A 265 -14.17 -9.37 -0.81
CA SER A 265 -14.86 -8.10 -1.00
C SER A 265 -14.38 -7.35 -2.25
N ASP A 266 -15.27 -7.20 -3.23
CA ASP A 266 -15.02 -6.44 -4.46
C ASP A 266 -15.38 -4.94 -4.33
N LEU A 267 -15.68 -4.44 -3.13
CA LEU A 267 -16.16 -3.07 -2.90
C LEU A 267 -15.15 -1.99 -3.32
N TRP A 268 -13.85 -2.30 -3.32
CA TRP A 268 -12.80 -1.37 -3.74
C TRP A 268 -12.87 -1.02 -5.24
N ARG A 269 -13.28 -1.97 -6.10
CA ARG A 269 -13.34 -1.78 -7.57
C ARG A 269 -14.23 -0.62 -7.99
N PRO A 270 -15.53 -0.57 -7.61
CA PRO A 270 -16.37 0.57 -7.93
C PRO A 270 -15.89 1.84 -7.21
N GLN A 271 -15.20 1.72 -6.07
CA GLN A 271 -14.70 2.86 -5.33
C GLN A 271 -13.54 3.57 -6.05
N VAL A 272 -12.69 2.86 -6.81
CA VAL A 272 -11.68 3.49 -7.69
C VAL A 272 -12.33 4.50 -8.64
N VAL A 273 -13.43 4.10 -9.29
CA VAL A 273 -14.19 4.97 -10.21
C VAL A 273 -14.78 6.18 -9.47
N GLN A 274 -15.31 5.98 -8.26
CA GLN A 274 -15.85 7.09 -7.46
C GLN A 274 -14.76 8.09 -7.05
N ALA A 275 -13.58 7.60 -6.65
CA ALA A 275 -12.46 8.45 -6.30
C ALA A 275 -11.96 9.27 -7.49
N GLN A 276 -11.79 8.66 -8.66
CA GLN A 276 -11.37 9.39 -9.87
C GLN A 276 -12.44 10.38 -10.36
N ALA A 277 -13.73 10.01 -10.28
CA ALA A 277 -14.84 10.91 -10.62
C ALA A 277 -14.91 12.14 -9.70
N ALA A 278 -14.45 12.04 -8.46
CA ALA A 278 -14.31 13.17 -7.54
C ALA A 278 -13.05 14.01 -7.78
N GLY A 279 -12.18 13.62 -8.72
CA GLY A 279 -10.88 14.24 -8.98
C GLY A 279 -9.75 13.71 -8.11
N GLY A 280 -9.98 12.61 -7.38
CA GLY A 280 -8.99 11.92 -6.58
C GLY A 280 -7.95 11.20 -7.44
N ARG A 281 -6.71 11.21 -6.96
CA ARG A 281 -5.60 10.46 -7.54
C ARG A 281 -5.46 9.15 -6.76
N ILE A 282 -5.46 8.02 -7.46
CA ILE A 282 -5.32 6.71 -6.80
C ILE A 282 -3.85 6.54 -6.39
N PRO A 283 -3.53 6.35 -5.10
CA PRO A 283 -2.16 6.12 -4.65
C PRO A 283 -1.54 4.91 -5.35
N ARG A 284 -0.20 4.88 -5.47
CA ARG A 284 0.52 3.69 -5.98
C ARG A 284 0.25 2.44 -5.13
N TRP A 285 -0.04 2.65 -3.85
CA TRP A 285 -0.29 1.62 -2.85
C TRP A 285 -1.47 2.00 -1.94
N PRO A 286 -2.74 1.95 -2.42
CA PRO A 286 -3.91 2.20 -1.58
C PRO A 286 -3.99 1.18 -0.44
N GLY A 287 -4.34 1.64 0.77
CA GLY A 287 -4.45 0.79 1.97
C GLY A 287 -3.18 0.75 2.84
N TRP A 288 -2.15 1.53 2.50
CA TRP A 288 -0.90 1.61 3.26
C TRP A 288 -0.72 2.95 4.02
N ASP A 289 -1.61 3.92 3.79
CA ASP A 289 -1.64 5.27 4.36
C ASP A 289 -2.64 5.46 5.50
#